data_AF-A0A0A9D7E4-F1
#
_entry.id   AF-A0A0A9D7E4-F1
#
_cell.length_a   1.000
_cell.length_b   1.000
_cell.length_c   1.000
_cell.angle_alpha   90.00
_cell.angle_beta   90.00
_cell.angle_gamma   90.00
#
_symmetry.space_group_name_H-M   'P 1'
#
loop_
_entity.id
_entity.type
_entity.pdbx_description
1 polymer ?
#
loop_
_entity_poly.entity_id
_entity_poly.type
_entity_poly.pdbx_seq_one_letter_code
_entity_poly.pdbx_strand_id
1 'polypeptide(L)'
;MLQVLISIQALVLNEKPYFNEPGYERSANSADGQKRALEYNDTTFQYSCRTMLYSLRRPPQHFEDLVAGHFRERGRAILAACKYYMEGHKVGSRVPEEEGKEESENGEGSSSSSAAKPQHNKSALQTGRSPAFKTNLRVLFEELLMEFNVKGADTAKFRAEKLKNQPPAT
;
A
#
# COMPACT_ATOMS: atom_id res chain seq x y z
N MET A 1 -8.70 21.92 17.90
CA MET A 1 -8.33 20.51 17.60
C MET A 1 -8.31 20.20 16.11
N LEU A 2 -9.34 20.52 15.32
CA LEU A 2 -9.37 20.22 13.87
C LEU A 2 -8.11 20.72 13.11
N GLN A 3 -7.70 21.96 13.35
CA GLN A 3 -6.51 22.55 12.71
C GLN A 3 -5.23 21.73 12.98
N VAL A 4 -5.09 21.18 14.18
CA VAL A 4 -3.94 20.34 14.55
C VAL A 4 -3.95 19.04 13.74
N LEU A 5 -5.11 18.40 13.59
CA LEU A 5 -5.24 17.17 12.81
C LEU A 5 -4.93 17.40 11.31
N ILE A 6 -5.43 18.51 10.75
CA ILE A 6 -5.13 18.89 9.37
C ILE A 6 -3.63 19.17 9.19
N SER A 7 -2.99 19.86 10.15
CA SER A 7 -1.55 20.11 10.08
C SER A 7 -0.72 18.83 10.13
N ILE A 8 -1.13 17.82 10.91
CA ILE A 8 -0.45 16.52 10.95
C ILE A 8 -0.55 15.84 9.58
N GLN A 9 -1.73 15.83 8.98
CA GLN A 9 -1.95 15.22 7.66
C GLN A 9 -1.14 15.92 6.56
N ALA A 10 -1.08 17.26 6.59
CA ALA A 10 -0.42 18.03 5.53
C ALA A 10 1.11 18.10 5.69
N LEU A 11 1.60 18.27 6.92
CA LEU A 11 3.02 18.58 7.16
C LEU A 11 3.82 17.36 7.59
N VAL A 12 3.22 16.43 8.33
CA VAL A 12 3.93 15.24 8.84
C VAL A 12 3.74 14.05 7.89
N LEU A 13 2.49 13.74 7.52
CA LEU A 13 2.13 12.57 6.71
C LEU A 13 2.10 12.88 5.20
N ASN A 14 3.15 13.52 4.69
CA ASN A 14 3.26 13.92 3.28
C ASN A 14 4.00 12.87 2.41
N GLU A 15 4.11 13.13 1.10
CA GLU A 15 4.70 12.19 0.11
C GLU A 15 6.23 12.02 0.27
N LYS A 16 6.92 13.03 0.81
CA LYS A 16 8.39 13.04 0.94
C LYS A 16 8.83 13.44 2.36
N PRO A 17 8.47 12.65 3.38
CA PRO A 17 8.70 12.97 4.79
C PRO A 17 10.19 13.09 5.14
N TYR A 18 11.10 12.51 4.34
CA TYR A 18 12.54 12.71 4.47
C TYR A 18 12.94 14.19 4.50
N PHE A 19 12.26 15.05 3.74
CA PHE A 19 12.57 16.49 3.69
C PHE A 19 11.89 17.30 4.80
N ASN A 20 11.18 16.65 5.72
CA ASN A 20 10.70 17.31 6.94
C ASN A 20 11.85 17.55 7.94
N GLU A 21 12.99 16.88 7.75
CA GLU A 21 14.17 17.03 8.60
C GLU A 21 14.89 18.36 8.32
N PRO A 22 15.20 19.16 9.37
CA PRO A 22 15.84 20.44 9.21
C PRO A 22 17.14 20.37 8.38
N GLY A 23 17.19 21.15 7.30
CA GLY A 23 18.37 21.29 6.45
C GLY A 23 18.40 20.31 5.27
N TYR A 24 17.50 19.32 5.21
CA TYR A 24 17.45 18.36 4.10
C TYR A 24 16.76 18.95 2.87
N GLU A 25 15.98 20.02 3.02
CA GLU A 25 15.23 20.69 1.95
C GLU A 25 16.16 21.18 0.83
N ARG A 26 17.40 21.56 1.19
CA ARG A 26 18.43 22.01 0.23
C ARG A 26 18.81 20.93 -0.78
N SER A 27 18.65 19.66 -0.41
CA SER A 27 18.93 18.51 -1.28
C SER A 27 17.71 18.01 -2.05
N ALA A 28 16.54 18.64 -1.90
CA ALA A 28 15.30 18.15 -2.50
C ALA A 28 15.37 18.03 -4.03
N ASN A 29 16.18 18.83 -4.70
CA ASN A 29 16.31 18.75 -6.16
C ASN A 29 17.55 17.96 -6.62
N SER A 30 18.33 17.37 -5.71
CA SER A 30 19.48 16.56 -6.08
C SER A 30 19.10 15.09 -6.27
N ALA A 31 19.85 14.39 -7.13
CA ALA A 31 19.65 12.96 -7.35
C ALA A 31 19.84 12.16 -6.06
N ASP A 32 20.85 12.51 -5.26
CA ASP A 32 21.12 11.88 -3.97
C ASP A 32 20.01 12.12 -2.94
N GLY A 33 19.48 13.35 -2.86
CA GLY A 33 18.37 13.68 -1.98
C GLY A 33 17.10 12.92 -2.36
N GLN A 34 16.78 12.84 -3.65
CA GLN A 34 15.65 12.04 -4.14
C GLN A 34 15.85 10.54 -3.85
N LYS A 35 17.07 10.00 -4.00
CA LYS A 35 17.37 8.61 -3.66
C LYS A 35 17.14 8.34 -2.17
N ARG A 36 17.66 9.19 -1.28
CA ARG A 36 17.45 9.07 0.17
C ARG A 36 15.98 9.16 0.57
N ALA A 37 15.22 10.06 -0.07
CA ALA A 37 13.78 10.16 0.17
C ALA A 37 13.04 8.86 -0.19
N LEU A 38 13.41 8.20 -1.28
CA LEU A 38 12.81 6.92 -1.67
C LEU A 38 13.17 5.78 -0.69
N GLU A 39 14.42 5.71 -0.23
CA GLU A 39 14.86 4.76 0.80
C GLU A 39 14.15 4.98 2.14
N TYR A 40 13.92 6.26 2.49
CA TYR A 40 13.15 6.64 3.67
C TYR A 40 11.69 6.20 3.55
N ASN A 41 11.06 6.39 2.39
CA ASN A 41 9.68 5.95 2.13
C ASN A 41 9.56 4.42 2.24
N ASP A 42 10.50 3.67 1.68
CA ASP A 42 10.57 2.22 1.79
C ASP A 42 10.58 1.77 3.27
N THR A 43 11.46 2.37 4.07
CA THR A 43 11.58 2.08 5.50
C THR A 43 10.30 2.47 6.26
N THR A 44 9.77 3.65 5.98
CA THR A 44 8.57 4.20 6.63
C THR A 44 7.35 3.33 6.36
N PHE A 45 7.16 2.87 5.12
CA PHE A 45 6.05 1.98 4.77
C PHE A 45 6.12 0.65 5.52
N GLN A 46 7.31 0.08 5.72
CA GLN A 46 7.45 -1.11 6.56
C GLN A 46 7.08 -0.86 8.01
N TYR A 47 7.42 0.30 8.56
CA TYR A 47 6.98 0.69 9.90
C TYR A 47 5.46 0.89 9.93
N SER A 48 4.86 1.50 8.91
CA SER A 48 3.40 1.59 8.79
C SER A 48 2.76 0.20 8.81
N CYS A 49 3.28 -0.77 8.07
CA CYS A 49 2.80 -2.16 8.09
C CYS A 49 2.91 -2.81 9.48
N ARG A 50 4.01 -2.59 10.20
CA ARG A 50 4.17 -3.08 11.58
C ARG A 50 3.17 -2.42 12.54
N THR A 51 2.95 -1.12 12.40
CA THR A 51 1.95 -0.40 13.21
C THR A 51 0.54 -0.88 12.91
N MET A 52 0.19 -1.13 11.65
CA MET A 52 -1.09 -1.73 11.28
C MET A 52 -1.29 -3.09 11.95
N LEU A 53 -0.27 -3.98 11.91
CA LEU A 53 -0.30 -5.26 12.63
C LEU A 53 -0.48 -5.08 14.14
N TYR A 54 0.25 -4.15 14.74
CA TYR A 54 0.12 -3.85 16.16
C TYR A 54 -1.32 -3.43 16.51
N SER A 55 -1.90 -2.50 15.74
CA SER A 55 -3.28 -2.04 15.94
C SER A 55 -4.31 -3.15 15.73
N LEU A 56 -4.11 -4.06 14.77
CA LEU A 56 -5.00 -5.20 14.55
C LEU A 56 -5.01 -6.19 15.72
N ARG A 57 -3.83 -6.46 16.28
CA ARG A 57 -3.60 -7.41 17.38
C ARG A 57 -3.96 -6.82 18.74
N ARG A 58 -3.73 -5.52 18.92
CA ARG A 58 -3.94 -4.76 20.15
C ARG A 58 -4.57 -3.40 19.82
N PRO A 59 -5.87 -3.38 19.47
CA PRO A 59 -6.55 -2.14 19.17
C PRO A 59 -6.50 -1.20 20.39
N PRO A 60 -6.33 0.12 20.19
CA PRO A 60 -6.42 1.08 21.28
C PRO A 60 -7.79 1.00 21.94
N GLN A 61 -7.82 1.17 23.27
CA GLN A 61 -9.06 1.17 24.04
C GLN A 61 -10.04 2.19 23.46
N HIS A 62 -11.29 1.79 23.28
CA HIS A 62 -12.38 2.59 22.69
C HIS A 62 -12.30 2.82 21.18
N PHE A 63 -11.34 2.19 20.48
CA PHE A 63 -11.18 2.27 19.02
C PHE A 63 -11.26 0.89 18.34
N GLU A 64 -11.68 -0.15 19.05
CA GLU A 64 -11.70 -1.53 18.58
C GLU A 64 -12.53 -1.69 17.30
N ASP A 65 -13.76 -1.17 17.30
CA ASP A 65 -14.66 -1.23 16.15
C ASP A 65 -14.17 -0.38 14.98
N LEU A 66 -13.57 0.79 15.27
CA LEU A 66 -12.98 1.66 14.24
C LEU A 66 -11.83 0.94 13.53
N VAL A 67 -10.92 0.33 14.29
CA VAL A 67 -9.78 -0.41 13.75
C VAL A 67 -10.27 -1.60 12.92
N ALA A 68 -11.20 -2.39 13.46
CA ALA A 68 -11.75 -3.54 12.76
C ALA A 68 -12.47 -3.13 11.45
N GLY A 69 -13.34 -2.13 11.51
CA GLY A 69 -14.04 -1.60 10.34
C GLY A 69 -13.10 -1.05 9.28
N HIS A 70 -12.14 -0.22 9.68
CA HIS A 70 -11.16 0.37 8.78
C HIS A 70 -10.37 -0.71 8.02
N PHE A 71 -9.83 -1.70 8.73
CA PHE A 71 -9.00 -2.72 8.09
C PHE A 71 -9.80 -3.79 7.35
N ARG A 72 -11.08 -4.01 7.70
CA ARG A 72 -11.99 -4.80 6.89
C ARG A 72 -12.17 -4.18 5.49
N GLU A 73 -12.35 -2.87 5.42
CA GLU A 73 -12.53 -2.14 4.16
C GLU A 73 -11.21 -1.95 3.39
N ARG A 74 -10.13 -1.62 4.09
CA ARG A 74 -8.84 -1.23 3.47
C ARG A 74 -7.86 -2.38 3.29
N GLY A 75 -8.08 -3.53 3.92
CA GLY A 75 -7.15 -4.67 3.91
C GLY A 75 -6.76 -5.11 2.50
N ARG A 76 -7.73 -5.21 1.57
CA ARG A 76 -7.48 -5.55 0.16
C ARG A 76 -6.52 -4.56 -0.51
N ALA A 77 -6.77 -3.26 -0.36
CA ALA A 77 -5.94 -2.22 -0.97
C ALA A 77 -4.52 -2.19 -0.38
N ILE A 78 -4.39 -2.41 0.93
CA ILE A 78 -3.09 -2.48 1.61
C ILE A 78 -2.27 -3.68 1.09
N LEU A 79 -2.89 -4.85 0.96
CA LEU A 79 -2.22 -6.04 0.41
C LEU A 79 -1.82 -5.86 -1.06
N ALA A 80 -2.65 -5.20 -1.87
CA ALA A 80 -2.32 -4.84 -3.24
C ALA A 80 -1.10 -3.92 -3.30
N ALA A 81 -1.07 -2.88 -2.44
CA ALA A 81 0.09 -1.99 -2.33
C ALA A 81 1.36 -2.72 -1.92
N CYS A 82 1.30 -3.61 -0.93
CA CYS A 82 2.43 -4.43 -0.53
C CYS A 82 2.99 -5.24 -1.70
N LYS A 83 2.14 -5.90 -2.50
CA LYS A 83 2.57 -6.64 -3.70
C LYS A 83 3.20 -5.72 -4.74
N TYR A 84 2.53 -4.64 -5.06
CA TYR A 84 2.99 -3.67 -6.03
C TYR A 84 4.38 -3.11 -5.66
N TYR A 85 4.62 -2.80 -4.40
CA TYR A 85 5.93 -2.34 -3.95
C TYR A 85 6.96 -3.48 -3.91
N MET A 86 6.57 -4.73 -3.60
CA MET A 86 7.49 -5.88 -3.69
C MET A 86 7.95 -6.18 -5.14
N GLU A 87 7.20 -5.76 -6.14
CA GLU A 87 7.54 -5.86 -7.57
C GLU A 87 8.53 -4.78 -8.03
N GLY A 88 8.81 -3.79 -7.18
CA GLY A 88 9.80 -2.74 -7.44
C GLY A 88 9.20 -1.37 -7.73
N HIS A 89 7.88 -1.20 -7.65
CA HIS A 89 7.26 0.11 -7.80
C HIS A 89 7.54 1.02 -6.59
N LYS A 90 7.61 2.33 -6.82
CA LYS A 90 7.88 3.34 -5.78
C LYS A 90 6.79 3.31 -4.72
N VAL A 91 7.18 3.28 -3.45
CA VAL A 91 6.22 3.42 -2.34
C VAL A 91 5.51 4.78 -2.45
N GLY A 92 4.18 4.77 -2.31
CA GLY A 92 3.34 5.96 -2.45
C GLY A 92 2.84 6.21 -3.87
N SER A 93 3.32 5.45 -4.87
CA SER A 93 2.77 5.53 -6.22
C SER A 93 1.37 4.90 -6.32
N ARG A 94 0.58 5.36 -7.30
CA ARG A 94 -0.77 4.84 -7.53
C ARG A 94 -0.72 3.36 -7.87
N VAL A 95 -1.31 2.55 -7.01
CA VAL A 95 -1.52 1.12 -7.25
C VAL A 95 -2.68 0.97 -8.25
N PRO A 96 -2.50 0.21 -9.34
CA PRO A 96 -3.59 -0.06 -10.26
C PRO A 96 -4.77 -0.69 -9.53
N GLU A 97 -5.97 -0.17 -9.78
CA GLU A 97 -7.18 -0.87 -9.37
C GLU A 97 -7.32 -2.08 -10.29
N GLU A 98 -7.20 -3.26 -9.71
CA GLU A 98 -7.47 -4.49 -10.44
C GLU A 98 -8.98 -4.54 -10.69
N GLU A 99 -9.40 -4.24 -11.92
CA GLU A 99 -10.78 -4.42 -12.38
C GLU A 99 -11.23 -5.81 -11.97
N GLY A 100 -12.22 -5.87 -11.08
CA GLY A 100 -12.89 -7.13 -10.80
C GLY A 100 -13.50 -7.60 -12.10
N LYS A 101 -13.21 -8.84 -12.52
CA LYS A 101 -14.14 -9.53 -13.40
C LYS A 101 -15.43 -9.69 -12.61
N GLU A 102 -16.32 -8.73 -12.73
CA GLU A 102 -17.73 -8.96 -12.44
C GLU A 102 -18.20 -9.96 -13.49
N GLU A 103 -18.39 -11.21 -13.09
CA GLU A 103 -19.31 -12.09 -13.81
C GLU A 103 -20.71 -11.53 -13.58
N SER A 104 -21.13 -10.65 -14.49
CA SER A 104 -22.53 -10.28 -14.65
C SER A 104 -22.92 -10.61 -16.08
N GLU A 105 -23.57 -11.77 -16.23
CA GLU A 105 -24.28 -12.10 -17.45
C GLU A 105 -25.50 -11.17 -17.61
N ASN A 106 -25.61 -10.66 -18.84
CA ASN A 106 -26.79 -10.12 -19.53
C ASN A 106 -27.28 -8.69 -19.21
N GLY A 107 -27.25 -7.87 -20.27
CA GLY A 107 -28.06 -6.66 -20.39
C GLY A 107 -27.53 -5.69 -21.45
N GLU A 108 -27.97 -5.87 -22.70
CA GLU A 108 -27.68 -4.99 -23.84
C GLU A 108 -28.09 -3.54 -23.59
N GLY A 109 -27.32 -2.58 -24.12
CA GLY A 109 -27.73 -1.18 -24.21
C GLY A 109 -26.59 -0.21 -24.55
N SER A 110 -26.39 0.05 -25.84
CA SER A 110 -25.47 1.09 -26.34
C SER A 110 -25.87 2.48 -25.86
N SER A 111 -24.88 3.31 -25.48
CA SER A 111 -24.87 4.76 -25.74
C SER A 111 -23.46 5.34 -25.55
N SER A 112 -23.01 6.05 -26.57
CA SER A 112 -21.70 6.69 -26.73
C SER A 112 -21.52 7.91 -25.83
N SER A 113 -20.38 7.99 -25.14
CA SER A 113 -19.75 9.28 -24.83
C SER A 113 -18.23 9.13 -24.76
N SER A 114 -17.55 9.94 -25.55
CA SER A 114 -16.11 10.02 -25.74
C SER A 114 -15.39 10.29 -24.42
N ALA A 115 -14.74 9.27 -23.86
CA ALA A 115 -13.76 9.44 -22.79
C ALA A 115 -12.38 9.09 -23.35
N ALA A 116 -11.47 10.06 -23.30
CA ALA A 116 -10.07 9.87 -23.68
C ALA A 116 -9.49 8.65 -22.94
N LYS A 117 -8.85 7.75 -23.70
CA LYS A 117 -8.13 6.60 -23.15
C LYS A 117 -7.13 7.10 -22.09
N PRO A 118 -7.13 6.57 -20.85
CA PRO A 118 -6.07 6.86 -19.91
C PRO A 118 -4.75 6.39 -20.53
N GLN A 119 -3.80 7.30 -20.72
CA GLN A 119 -2.44 6.92 -21.04
C GLN A 119 -1.92 6.06 -19.89
N HIS A 120 -1.62 4.80 -20.21
CA HIS A 120 -0.93 3.86 -19.33
C HIS A 120 0.48 4.41 -19.06
N ASN A 121 0.61 5.36 -18.14
CA ASN A 121 1.90 5.72 -17.57
C ASN A 121 2.36 4.50 -16.78
N LYS A 122 3.19 3.65 -17.40
CA LYS A 122 3.93 2.61 -16.68
C LYS A 122 4.71 3.34 -15.58
N SER A 123 4.28 3.19 -14.33
CA SER A 123 5.01 3.79 -13.22
C SER A 123 6.44 3.23 -13.25
N ALA A 124 7.43 4.11 -13.33
CA ALA A 124 8.82 3.69 -13.43
C ALA A 124 9.21 2.90 -12.17
N LEU A 125 9.81 1.72 -12.35
CA LEU A 125 10.35 0.94 -11.24
C LEU A 125 11.40 1.76 -10.50
N GLN A 126 11.43 1.61 -9.18
CA GLN A 126 12.46 2.17 -8.33
C GLN A 126 13.75 1.38 -8.51
N THR A 127 14.81 2.07 -8.94
CA THR A 127 16.15 1.51 -9.06
C THR A 127 16.89 1.57 -7.72
N GLY A 128 17.80 0.62 -7.46
CA GLY A 128 18.67 0.65 -6.28
C GLY A 128 17.99 0.34 -4.94
N ARG A 129 16.78 -0.23 -4.94
CA ARG A 129 16.08 -0.65 -3.72
C ARG A 129 16.81 -1.80 -3.00
N SER A 130 16.89 -1.72 -1.68
CA SER A 130 17.54 -2.74 -0.86
C SER A 130 16.86 -4.12 -1.01
N PRO A 131 17.61 -5.23 -1.19
CA PRO A 131 17.04 -6.57 -1.20
C PRO A 131 16.30 -6.92 0.10
N ALA A 132 16.79 -6.39 1.24
CA ALA A 132 16.16 -6.59 2.54
C ALA A 132 14.75 -5.98 2.60
N PHE A 133 14.48 -4.94 1.80
CA PHE A 133 13.13 -4.36 1.74
C PHE A 133 12.10 -5.40 1.32
N LYS A 134 12.39 -6.11 0.23
CA LYS A 134 11.47 -7.11 -0.33
C LYS A 134 11.27 -8.28 0.63
N THR A 135 12.34 -8.77 1.26
CA THR A 135 12.27 -9.86 2.24
C THR A 135 11.42 -9.47 3.45
N ASN A 136 11.68 -8.30 4.05
CA ASN A 136 10.92 -7.82 5.21
C ASN A 136 9.46 -7.57 4.85
N LEU A 137 9.19 -6.94 3.71
CA LEU A 137 7.82 -6.66 3.28
C LEU A 137 7.05 -7.94 2.96
N ARG A 138 7.71 -8.99 2.46
CA ARG A 138 7.10 -10.31 2.27
C ARG A 138 6.64 -10.92 3.60
N VAL A 139 7.46 -10.85 4.65
CA VAL A 139 7.07 -11.33 5.98
C VAL A 139 5.85 -10.56 6.49
N LEU A 140 5.90 -9.22 6.42
CA LEU A 140 4.79 -8.35 6.84
C LEU A 140 3.52 -8.61 6.02
N PHE A 141 3.64 -8.86 4.72
CA PHE A 141 2.51 -9.20 3.85
C PHE A 141 1.78 -10.45 4.34
N GLU A 142 2.52 -11.50 4.71
CA GLU A 142 1.92 -12.75 5.19
C GLU A 142 1.19 -12.57 6.52
N GLU A 143 1.79 -11.84 7.46
CA GLU A 143 1.15 -11.52 8.73
C GLU A 143 -0.11 -10.66 8.52
N LEU A 144 -0.02 -9.63 7.67
CA LEU A 144 -1.15 -8.74 7.37
C LEU A 144 -2.27 -9.52 6.68
N LEU A 145 -1.95 -10.41 5.74
CA LEU A 145 -2.92 -11.24 5.05
C LEU A 145 -3.73 -12.10 6.04
N MET A 146 -3.04 -12.67 7.04
CA MET A 146 -3.68 -13.46 8.08
C MET A 146 -4.59 -12.58 8.96
N GLU A 147 -4.09 -11.47 9.50
CA GLU A 147 -4.85 -10.60 10.39
C GLU A 147 -6.06 -9.95 9.68
N PHE A 148 -5.88 -9.47 8.45
CA PHE A 148 -6.96 -8.90 7.66
C PHE A 148 -8.06 -9.92 7.36
N ASN A 149 -7.70 -11.17 7.08
CA ASN A 149 -8.68 -12.23 6.91
C ASN A 149 -9.48 -12.48 8.21
N VAL A 150 -8.81 -12.50 9.37
CA VAL A 150 -9.47 -12.65 10.68
C VAL A 150 -10.45 -11.49 10.94
N LYS A 151 -10.13 -10.27 10.48
CA LYS A 151 -11.03 -9.10 10.57
C LYS A 151 -12.08 -9.02 9.45
N GLY A 152 -12.15 -10.02 8.58
CA GLY A 152 -13.18 -10.14 7.55
C GLY A 152 -12.93 -9.33 6.28
N ALA A 153 -11.69 -8.90 6.01
CA ALA A 153 -11.36 -8.25 4.75
C ALA A 153 -11.39 -9.24 3.57
N ASP A 154 -11.80 -8.76 2.39
CA ASP A 154 -11.74 -9.53 1.14
C ASP A 154 -10.28 -9.82 0.76
N THR A 155 -9.85 -11.04 1.09
CA THR A 155 -8.48 -11.52 0.91
C THR A 155 -8.41 -12.80 0.08
N ALA A 156 -9.52 -13.21 -0.55
CA ALA A 156 -9.63 -14.49 -1.26
C ALA A 156 -8.60 -14.62 -2.39
N LYS A 157 -8.46 -13.58 -3.23
CA LYS A 157 -7.47 -13.54 -4.33
C LYS A 157 -6.04 -13.78 -3.83
N PHE A 158 -5.64 -13.08 -2.77
CA PHE A 158 -4.28 -13.18 -2.24
C PHE A 158 -3.97 -14.57 -1.69
N ARG A 159 -4.95 -15.23 -1.05
CA ARG A 159 -4.81 -16.60 -0.56
C ARG A 159 -4.74 -17.60 -1.72
N ALA A 160 -5.58 -17.44 -2.74
CA ALA A 160 -5.58 -18.32 -3.92
C ALA A 160 -4.23 -18.25 -4.67
N GLU A 161 -3.69 -17.04 -4.86
CA GLU A 161 -2.37 -16.87 -5.47
C GLU A 161 -1.25 -17.48 -4.62
N LYS A 162 -1.35 -17.40 -3.29
CA LYS A 162 -0.38 -18.04 -2.38
C LYS A 162 -0.38 -19.57 -2.53
N LEU A 163 -1.56 -20.19 -2.64
CA LEU A 163 -1.70 -21.64 -2.88
C LEU A 163 -1.10 -22.05 -4.21
N LYS A 164 -1.32 -21.27 -5.28
CA LYS A 164 -0.76 -21.54 -6.61
C LYS A 164 0.78 -21.48 -6.64
N ASN A 165 1.37 -20.67 -5.78
CA ASN A 165 2.82 -20.45 -5.73
C ASN A 165 3.55 -21.36 -4.73
N GLN A 166 2.85 -22.27 -4.03
CA GLN A 166 3.51 -23.28 -3.20
C GLN A 166 4.09 -24.41 -4.06
N PRO A 167 5.32 -24.90 -3.77
CA PRO A 167 5.84 -26.08 -4.42
C PRO A 167 4.94 -27.29 -4.10
N PRO A 168 4.80 -28.27 -5.03
CA PRO A 168 4.02 -29.47 -4.79
C PRO A 168 4.53 -30.18 -3.54
N ALA A 169 3.61 -30.66 -2.70
CA ALA A 169 3.96 -31.46 -1.52
C ALA A 169 4.69 -32.71 -1.98
N THR A 170 5.96 -32.84 -1.57
CA THR A 170 6.81 -34.02 -1.79
C THR A 170 6.41 -35.14 -0.84
#